data_AF-A0A2V6EII6-F1
#
_entry.id   AF-A0A2V6EII6-F1
#
_cell.length_a   1.000
_cell.length_b   1.000
_cell.length_c   1.000
_cell.angle_alpha   90.00
_cell.angle_beta   90.00
_cell.angle_gamma   90.00
#
_symmetry.space_group_name_H-M   'P 1'
#
loop_
_entity.id
_entity.type
_entity.pdbx_description
1 polymer ?
#
loop_
_entity_poly.entity_id
_entity_poly.type
_entity_poly.pdbx_seq_one_letter_code
_entity_poly.pdbx_strand_id
1 'polypeptide(L)'
;MALAGPLISSVSREKLDLGDPPIVKIDTPDQAREFVRKLAAQNPDLVKIWYIVDQNHPVDSFRPIVRATVEESHAHKIRVAVHATELETARAAVEEGADVLVHSVIDKPVDDAFVKLLKDRHTILCPTLVVFERYGRTFANRLNLTPEERA
;
A
#
# COMPACT_ATOMS: atom_id res chain seq x y z
N MET A 1 8.36 -12.61 11.60
CA MET A 1 8.70 -11.43 10.76
C MET A 1 7.96 -11.63 9.45
N ALA A 2 7.25 -10.61 8.95
CA ALA A 2 6.48 -10.71 7.70
C ALA A 2 7.31 -10.19 6.51
N LEU A 3 7.25 -10.88 5.36
CA LEU A 3 8.00 -10.58 4.14
C LEU A 3 7.05 -10.30 2.97
N ALA A 4 7.37 -9.30 2.14
CA ALA A 4 6.49 -8.87 1.04
C ALA A 4 7.10 -8.91 -0.37
N GLY A 5 8.43 -9.02 -0.49
CA GLY A 5 9.14 -8.79 -1.76
C GLY A 5 9.01 -7.34 -2.27
N PRO A 6 9.41 -7.06 -3.52
CA PRO A 6 9.20 -5.76 -4.15
C PRO A 6 7.71 -5.43 -4.26
N LEU A 7 7.37 -4.15 -4.09
CA LEU A 7 5.97 -3.70 -4.13
C LEU A 7 5.53 -3.28 -5.54
N ILE A 8 4.24 -3.41 -5.81
CA ILE A 8 3.58 -2.96 -7.04
C ILE A 8 3.24 -1.47 -6.93
N SER A 9 3.49 -0.66 -7.95
CA SER A 9 3.26 0.79 -7.93
C SER A 9 2.53 1.30 -9.16
N SER A 10 1.69 2.32 -8.96
CA SER A 10 1.04 3.07 -10.05
C SER A 10 1.96 4.06 -10.74
N VAL A 11 3.04 4.47 -10.05
CA VAL A 11 4.02 5.44 -10.55
C VAL A 11 5.42 4.85 -10.58
N SER A 12 6.27 5.34 -11.49
CA SER A 12 7.70 5.00 -11.51
C SER A 12 8.47 5.79 -10.45
N ARG A 13 9.52 5.19 -9.89
CA ARG A 13 10.54 5.88 -9.09
C ARG A 13 11.94 5.47 -9.54
N GLU A 14 12.37 6.04 -10.66
CA GLU A 14 13.68 5.78 -11.28
C GLU A 14 14.86 5.96 -10.31
N LYS A 15 14.77 6.91 -9.36
CA LYS A 15 15.81 7.16 -8.34
C LYS A 15 16.03 5.99 -7.36
N LEU A 16 15.15 4.98 -7.36
CA LEU A 16 15.25 3.80 -6.49
C LEU A 16 15.62 2.53 -7.27
N ASP A 17 15.83 2.62 -8.58
CA ASP A 17 16.25 1.50 -9.41
C ASP A 17 17.78 1.34 -9.38
N LEU A 18 18.26 0.47 -8.50
CA LEU A 18 19.68 0.18 -8.29
C LEU A 18 20.09 -1.20 -8.84
N GLY A 19 19.28 -1.79 -9.74
CA GLY A 19 19.49 -3.12 -10.33
C GLY A 19 18.67 -4.25 -9.68
N ASP A 20 17.97 -3.96 -8.59
CA ASP A 20 16.90 -4.78 -7.99
C ASP A 20 15.83 -3.82 -7.43
N PRO A 21 14.86 -3.39 -8.26
CA PRO A 21 13.99 -2.27 -7.90
C PRO A 21 13.03 -2.70 -6.78
N PRO A 22 13.06 -2.04 -5.60
CA PRO A 22 12.15 -2.35 -4.51
C PRO A 22 10.69 -1.97 -4.82
N ILE A 23 10.48 -1.20 -5.91
CA ILE A 23 9.21 -0.65 -6.37
C ILE A 23 9.10 -0.92 -7.86
N VAL A 24 8.14 -1.75 -8.26
CA VAL A 24 7.90 -2.13 -9.65
C VAL A 24 6.65 -1.44 -10.15
N LYS A 25 6.79 -0.57 -11.15
CA LYS A 25 5.65 0.02 -11.82
C LYS A 25 4.97 -1.05 -12.68
N ILE A 26 3.66 -1.21 -12.53
CA ILE A 26 2.84 -2.12 -13.32
C ILE A 26 1.78 -1.30 -14.05
N ASP A 27 1.59 -1.57 -15.35
CA ASP A 27 0.70 -0.79 -16.22
C ASP A 27 -0.54 -1.59 -16.66
N THR A 28 -0.58 -2.91 -16.43
CA THR A 28 -1.72 -3.74 -16.84
C THR A 28 -2.11 -4.82 -15.81
N PRO A 29 -3.39 -5.25 -15.79
CA PRO A 29 -3.84 -6.38 -14.99
C PRO A 29 -3.03 -7.67 -15.23
N ASP A 30 -2.68 -7.97 -16.47
CA ASP A 30 -1.93 -9.20 -16.80
C ASP A 30 -0.51 -9.16 -16.23
N GLN A 31 0.16 -8.00 -16.31
CA GLN A 31 1.45 -7.78 -15.66
C GLN A 31 1.33 -7.97 -14.14
N ALA A 32 0.24 -7.49 -13.54
CA ALA A 32 -0.04 -7.65 -12.11
C ALA A 32 -0.13 -9.12 -11.71
N ARG A 33 -0.89 -9.92 -12.48
CA ARG A 33 -1.02 -11.37 -12.24
C ARG A 33 0.30 -12.10 -12.43
N GLU A 34 1.04 -11.79 -13.49
CA GLU A 34 2.35 -12.39 -13.74
C GLU A 34 3.34 -12.07 -12.61
N PHE A 35 3.34 -10.82 -12.15
CA PHE A 35 4.20 -10.39 -11.05
C PHE A 35 3.84 -11.09 -9.74
N VAL A 36 2.55 -11.19 -9.39
CA VAL A 36 2.11 -11.94 -8.21
C VAL A 36 2.50 -13.42 -8.30
N ARG A 37 2.38 -14.07 -9.47
CA ARG A 37 2.84 -15.46 -9.63
C ARG A 37 4.34 -15.60 -9.37
N LYS A 38 5.16 -14.65 -9.83
CA LYS A 38 6.61 -14.63 -9.57
C LYS A 38 6.89 -14.44 -8.08
N LEU A 39 6.19 -13.52 -7.41
CA LEU A 39 6.32 -13.32 -5.96
C LEU A 39 5.89 -14.56 -5.19
N ALA A 40 4.75 -15.18 -5.53
CA ALA A 40 4.22 -16.35 -4.84
C ALA A 40 5.22 -17.52 -4.80
N ALA A 41 6.06 -17.68 -5.84
CA ALA A 41 7.14 -18.68 -5.86
C ALA A 41 8.20 -18.48 -4.76
N GLN A 42 8.28 -17.27 -4.18
CA GLN A 42 9.19 -16.91 -3.09
C GLN A 42 8.53 -17.02 -1.70
N ASN A 43 7.26 -17.44 -1.63
CA ASN A 43 6.47 -17.58 -0.39
C ASN A 43 6.41 -16.31 0.50
N PRO A 44 6.00 -15.14 -0.03
CA PRO A 44 5.80 -13.95 0.78
C PRO A 44 4.59 -14.12 1.70
N ASP A 45 4.60 -13.42 2.83
CA ASP A 45 3.46 -13.34 3.75
C ASP A 45 2.34 -12.42 3.22
N LEU A 46 2.71 -11.43 2.39
CA LEU A 46 1.80 -10.47 1.80
C LEU A 46 2.32 -9.90 0.47
N VAL A 47 1.42 -9.40 -0.37
CA VAL A 47 1.77 -8.55 -1.52
C VAL A 47 1.50 -7.10 -1.15
N LYS A 48 2.43 -6.20 -1.48
CA LYS A 48 2.30 -4.77 -1.19
C LYS A 48 2.00 -3.99 -2.46
N ILE A 49 0.99 -3.13 -2.40
CA ILE A 49 0.69 -2.12 -3.42
C ILE A 49 0.96 -0.73 -2.85
N TRP A 50 1.64 0.11 -3.64
CA TRP A 50 1.80 1.53 -3.44
C TRP A 50 0.93 2.28 -4.45
N TYR A 51 -0.30 2.60 -4.03
CA TYR A 51 -1.33 3.18 -4.88
C TYR A 51 -1.27 4.71 -4.78
N ILE A 52 -0.44 5.30 -5.63
CA ILE A 52 -0.32 6.76 -5.74
C ILE A 52 -1.27 7.26 -6.83
N VAL A 53 -2.01 8.31 -6.52
CA VAL A 53 -2.90 8.98 -7.47
C VAL A 53 -2.46 10.42 -7.69
N ASP A 54 -2.51 10.86 -8.94
CA ASP A 54 -2.28 12.25 -9.35
C ASP A 54 -3.08 12.55 -10.63
N GLN A 55 -2.90 13.74 -11.21
CA GLN A 55 -3.63 14.13 -12.43
C GLN A 55 -3.40 13.21 -13.64
N ASN A 56 -2.23 12.57 -13.70
CA ASN A 56 -1.87 11.63 -14.77
C ASN A 56 -2.18 10.17 -14.41
N HIS A 57 -2.36 9.87 -13.11
CA HIS A 57 -2.64 8.54 -12.58
C HIS A 57 -3.94 8.56 -11.75
N PRO A 58 -5.12 8.75 -12.38
CA PRO A 58 -6.39 8.76 -11.65
C PRO A 58 -6.70 7.40 -11.03
N VAL A 59 -7.53 7.37 -9.98
CA VAL A 59 -7.94 6.13 -9.29
C VAL A 59 -8.37 5.06 -10.28
N ASP A 60 -9.29 5.37 -11.18
CA ASP A 60 -9.88 4.40 -12.11
C ASP A 60 -8.89 3.74 -13.07
N SER A 61 -7.75 4.38 -13.39
CA SER A 61 -6.76 3.77 -14.31
C SER A 61 -6.01 2.61 -13.66
N PHE A 62 -5.74 2.70 -12.35
CA PHE A 62 -4.97 1.70 -11.63
C PHE A 62 -5.86 0.69 -10.89
N ARG A 63 -7.14 1.00 -10.72
CA ARG A 63 -8.12 0.14 -10.03
C ARG A 63 -8.21 -1.29 -10.60
N PRO A 64 -8.20 -1.53 -11.93
CA PRO A 64 -8.15 -2.88 -12.49
C PRO A 64 -6.88 -3.66 -12.13
N ILE A 65 -5.75 -2.97 -11.92
CA ILE A 65 -4.48 -3.58 -11.51
C ILE A 65 -4.58 -4.03 -10.05
N VAL A 66 -5.16 -3.21 -9.18
CA VAL A 66 -5.43 -3.60 -7.78
C VAL A 66 -6.30 -4.85 -7.72
N ARG A 67 -7.40 -4.89 -8.47
CA ARG A 67 -8.27 -6.08 -8.56
C ARG A 67 -7.50 -7.32 -8.97
N ALA A 68 -6.72 -7.22 -10.05
CA ALA A 68 -5.97 -8.36 -10.58
C ALA A 68 -4.88 -8.83 -9.62
N THR A 69 -4.20 -7.91 -8.92
CA THR A 69 -3.27 -8.25 -7.84
C THR A 69 -3.97 -8.97 -6.71
N VAL A 70 -5.12 -8.47 -6.25
CA VAL A 70 -5.89 -9.08 -5.14
C VAL A 70 -6.37 -10.47 -5.52
N GLU A 71 -7.04 -10.62 -6.65
CA GLU A 71 -7.56 -11.92 -7.12
C GLU A 71 -6.45 -12.97 -7.26
N GLU A 72 -5.32 -12.62 -7.88
CA GLU A 72 -4.20 -13.56 -8.03
C GLU A 72 -3.57 -13.86 -6.66
N SER A 73 -3.37 -12.86 -5.80
CA SER A 73 -2.76 -13.07 -4.47
C SER A 73 -3.64 -13.99 -3.61
N HIS A 74 -4.96 -13.77 -3.62
CA HIS A 74 -5.93 -14.60 -2.91
C HIS A 74 -5.98 -16.03 -3.47
N ALA A 75 -5.81 -16.23 -4.77
CA ALA A 75 -5.68 -17.57 -5.37
C ALA A 75 -4.46 -18.34 -4.82
N HIS A 76 -3.40 -17.63 -4.45
CA HIS A 76 -2.21 -18.17 -3.76
C HIS A 76 -2.30 -18.10 -2.22
N LYS A 77 -3.46 -17.69 -1.67
CA LYS A 77 -3.71 -17.51 -0.22
C LYS A 77 -2.80 -16.45 0.45
N ILE A 78 -2.34 -15.47 -0.31
CA ILE A 78 -1.50 -14.37 0.14
C ILE A 78 -2.36 -13.11 0.31
N ARG A 79 -2.19 -12.40 1.43
CA ARG A 79 -2.95 -11.16 1.71
C ARG A 79 -2.34 -9.97 0.98
N VAL A 80 -3.15 -8.95 0.69
CA VAL A 80 -2.71 -7.72 0.01
C VAL A 80 -2.80 -6.51 0.94
N ALA A 81 -1.67 -5.81 1.08
CA ALA A 81 -1.58 -4.55 1.79
C ALA A 81 -1.47 -3.38 0.81
N VAL A 82 -2.29 -2.34 0.97
CA VAL A 82 -2.34 -1.20 0.05
C VAL A 82 -2.01 0.08 0.81
N HIS A 83 -1.02 0.84 0.34
CA HIS A 83 -0.87 2.24 0.72
C HIS A 83 -1.85 3.05 -0.13
N ALA A 84 -2.79 3.72 0.51
CA ALA A 84 -3.80 4.57 -0.11
C ALA A 84 -4.14 5.71 0.87
N THR A 85 -3.65 6.91 0.58
CA THR A 85 -3.72 8.06 1.49
C THR A 85 -4.88 9.00 1.21
N GLU A 86 -5.54 8.85 0.07
CA GLU A 86 -6.74 9.59 -0.30
C GLU A 86 -7.99 8.75 -0.03
N LEU A 87 -9.06 9.37 0.46
CA LEU A 87 -10.30 8.65 0.84
C LEU A 87 -10.87 7.83 -0.32
N GLU A 88 -10.82 8.39 -1.53
CA GLU A 88 -11.31 7.74 -2.74
C GLU A 88 -10.46 6.52 -3.11
N THR A 89 -9.14 6.67 -3.13
CA THR A 89 -8.18 5.58 -3.38
C THR A 89 -8.33 4.47 -2.34
N ALA A 90 -8.47 4.82 -1.05
CA ALA A 90 -8.64 3.86 0.03
C ALA A 90 -9.95 3.09 -0.10
N ARG A 91 -11.05 3.79 -0.44
CA ARG A 91 -12.36 3.17 -0.70
C ARG A 91 -12.28 2.21 -1.88
N ALA A 92 -11.69 2.63 -2.99
CA ALA A 92 -11.51 1.79 -4.17
C ALA A 92 -10.68 0.54 -3.85
N ALA A 93 -9.57 0.68 -3.13
CA ALA A 93 -8.73 -0.46 -2.74
C ALA A 93 -9.50 -1.51 -1.90
N VAL A 94 -10.34 -1.06 -0.96
CA VAL A 94 -11.16 -1.95 -0.13
C VAL A 94 -12.26 -2.62 -0.95
N GLU A 95 -12.89 -1.89 -1.88
CA GLU A 95 -13.89 -2.44 -2.79
C GLU A 95 -13.29 -3.53 -3.69
N GLU A 96 -12.02 -3.39 -4.08
CA GLU A 96 -11.28 -4.39 -4.85
C GLU A 96 -10.70 -5.53 -3.99
N GLY A 97 -10.93 -5.52 -2.67
CA GLY A 97 -10.61 -6.64 -1.78
C GLY A 97 -9.28 -6.53 -1.04
N ALA A 98 -8.73 -5.33 -0.85
CA ALA A 98 -7.57 -5.14 0.01
C ALA A 98 -7.80 -5.66 1.44
N ASP A 99 -6.86 -6.47 1.94
CA ASP A 99 -6.89 -7.02 3.30
C ASP A 99 -6.41 -6.01 4.35
N VAL A 100 -5.44 -5.17 3.97
CA VAL A 100 -4.83 -4.19 4.86
C VAL A 100 -4.68 -2.85 4.15
N LEU A 101 -5.22 -1.79 4.74
CA LEU A 101 -4.83 -0.42 4.42
C LEU A 101 -3.66 0.00 5.30
N VAL A 102 -2.64 0.56 4.68
CA VAL A 102 -1.45 1.07 5.36
C VAL A 102 -1.45 2.58 5.29
N HIS A 103 -1.13 3.22 6.42
CA HIS A 103 -1.33 4.64 6.72
C HIS A 103 -2.80 4.99 6.97
N SER A 104 -3.05 6.29 7.09
CA SER A 104 -4.40 6.86 7.26
C SER A 104 -4.78 7.63 6.00
N VAL A 105 -6.09 7.79 5.80
CA VAL A 105 -6.60 8.84 4.91
C VAL A 105 -6.16 10.20 5.46
N ILE A 106 -5.57 11.04 4.62
CA ILE A 106 -5.01 12.35 5.02
C ILE A 106 -5.57 13.53 4.22
N ASP A 107 -6.24 13.28 3.09
CA ASP A 107 -6.78 14.34 2.23
C ASP A 107 -8.12 14.90 2.75
N LYS A 108 -8.93 14.05 3.37
CA LYS A 108 -10.30 14.36 3.80
C LYS A 108 -10.64 13.66 5.13
N PRO A 109 -11.61 14.17 5.90
CA PRO A 109 -12.20 13.42 7.00
C PRO A 109 -12.79 12.08 6.51
N VAL A 110 -12.57 11.00 7.27
CA VAL A 110 -13.20 9.71 7.01
C VAL A 110 -14.68 9.75 7.39
N ASP A 111 -15.54 9.24 6.52
CA ASP A 111 -16.99 9.18 6.72
C ASP A 111 -17.45 7.83 7.29
N ASP A 112 -18.66 7.79 7.86
CA ASP A 112 -19.26 6.58 8.43
C ASP A 112 -19.43 5.47 7.40
N ALA A 113 -19.67 5.81 6.13
CA ALA A 113 -19.81 4.84 5.06
C ALA A 113 -18.48 4.12 4.77
N PHE A 114 -17.35 4.82 4.87
CA PHE A 114 -16.02 4.24 4.75
C PHE A 114 -15.71 3.34 5.94
N VAL A 115 -16.01 3.78 7.17
CA VAL A 115 -15.85 2.95 8.36
C VAL A 115 -16.69 1.68 8.28
N LYS A 116 -17.94 1.79 7.80
CA LYS A 116 -18.81 0.64 7.57
C LYS A 116 -18.22 -0.30 6.52
N LEU A 117 -17.73 0.24 5.40
CA LEU A 117 -17.09 -0.55 4.34
C LEU A 117 -15.90 -1.38 4.88
N LEU A 118 -15.01 -0.78 5.67
CA LEU A 118 -13.87 -1.50 6.27
C LEU A 118 -14.34 -2.66 7.16
N LYS A 119 -15.39 -2.45 7.96
CA LYS A 119 -15.97 -3.48 8.83
C LYS A 119 -16.62 -4.61 8.02
N ASP A 120 -17.42 -4.26 7.02
CA ASP A 120 -18.12 -5.23 6.16
C ASP A 120 -17.13 -6.10 5.36
N ARG A 121 -15.98 -5.54 4.97
CA ARG A 121 -14.92 -6.23 4.23
C ARG A 121 -13.86 -6.87 5.12
N HIS A 122 -13.96 -6.71 6.44
CA HIS A 122 -12.94 -7.14 7.41
C HIS A 122 -11.53 -6.60 7.12
N THR A 123 -11.44 -5.42 6.50
CA THR A 123 -10.15 -4.80 6.16
C THR A 123 -9.50 -4.18 7.39
N ILE A 124 -8.23 -4.50 7.61
CA ILE A 124 -7.44 -3.93 8.70
C ILE A 124 -6.93 -2.55 8.29
N LEU A 125 -7.10 -1.54 9.15
CA LEU A 125 -6.44 -0.24 9.01
C LEU A 125 -5.19 -0.21 9.90
N CYS A 126 -4.02 0.00 9.32
CA CYS A 126 -2.73 0.13 10.00
C CYS A 126 -2.21 1.57 9.90
N PRO A 127 -2.62 2.46 10.82
CA PRO A 127 -2.26 3.87 10.75
C PRO A 127 -0.81 4.10 11.21
N THR A 128 -0.15 5.10 10.64
CA THR A 128 1.24 5.48 10.98
C THR A 128 1.29 6.86 11.64
N LEU A 129 0.49 7.06 12.68
CA LEU A 129 0.15 8.38 13.27
C LEU A 129 1.36 9.21 13.70
N VAL A 130 2.42 8.55 14.18
CA VAL A 130 3.61 9.23 14.74
C VAL A 130 4.65 9.64 13.70
N VAL A 131 4.56 9.13 12.46
CA VAL A 131 5.63 9.25 11.46
C VAL A 131 5.86 10.69 11.03
N PHE A 132 4.79 11.44 10.73
CA PHE A 132 4.91 12.81 10.22
C PHE A 132 5.49 13.77 11.26
N GLU A 133 5.06 13.65 12.52
CA GLU A 133 5.63 14.45 13.62
C GLU A 133 7.14 14.18 13.78
N ARG A 134 7.53 12.90 13.73
CA ARG A 134 8.91 12.48 13.91
C ARG A 134 9.80 12.90 12.74
N TYR A 135 9.30 12.96 11.51
CA TYR A 135 10.06 13.52 10.38
C TYR A 135 10.49 14.97 10.62
N GLY A 136 9.58 15.83 11.09
CA GLY A 136 9.92 17.22 11.40
C GLY A 136 11.04 17.33 12.44
N ARG A 137 11.01 16.46 13.46
CA ARG A 137 12.06 16.40 14.49
C ARG A 137 13.41 15.95 13.92
N THR A 138 13.43 14.92 13.08
CA THR A 138 14.65 14.41 12.44
C THR A 138 15.25 15.44 11.47
N PHE A 139 14.44 16.00 10.55
CA PHE A 139 14.93 16.99 9.59
C PHE A 139 15.38 18.30 10.26
N ALA A 140 14.84 18.63 11.43
CA ALA A 140 15.28 19.77 12.23
C ALA A 140 16.46 19.46 13.18
N ASN A 141 17.03 18.25 13.17
CA ASN A 141 18.02 17.77 14.14
C ASN A 141 17.60 17.95 15.61
N ARG A 142 16.29 17.88 15.91
CA ARG A 142 15.73 17.98 17.26
C ARG A 142 15.39 16.61 17.82
N LEU A 143 16.43 15.81 18.10
CA LEU A 143 16.29 14.46 18.65
C LEU A 143 16.11 14.50 20.17
N ASN A 144 14.86 14.63 20.63
CA ASN A 144 14.50 14.33 22.01
C ASN A 144 13.95 12.90 22.08
N LEU A 145 14.86 11.94 22.16
CA LEU A 145 14.52 10.52 22.28
C LEU A 145 13.72 10.28 23.57
N THR A 146 12.76 9.35 23.55
CA THR A 146 12.15 8.85 24.79
C THR A 146 13.16 7.97 25.55
N PRO A 147 12.93 7.66 26.84
CA PRO A 147 13.78 6.73 27.57
C PRO A 147 13.93 5.37 26.86
N GLU A 148 12.85 4.89 26.23
CA GLU A 148 12.81 3.63 25.48
C GLU A 148 13.62 3.71 24.18
N GLU A 149 13.68 4.88 23.54
CA GLU A 149 14.46 5.12 22.32
C GLU A 149 15.96 5.31 22.59
N ARG A 150 16.39 5.38 23.87
CA ARG A 150 17.81 5.52 24.28
C ARG A 150 18.47 4.21 24.73
N ALA A 151 17.70 3.16 24.96
CA ALA A 151 18.16 1.85 25.43
C ALA A 151 18.58 0.96 24.25
#